data_AF-A0A128EYS0-F1
#
_entry.id   AF-A0A128EYS0-F1
#
_cell.length_a   1.000
_cell.length_b   1.000
_cell.length_c   1.000
_cell.angle_alpha   90.00
_cell.angle_beta   90.00
_cell.angle_gamma   90.00
#
_symmetry.space_group_name_H-M   'P 1'
#
loop_
_entity.id
_entity.type
_entity.pdbx_description
1 polymer ?
#
loop_
_entity_poly.entity_id
_entity_poly.type
_entity_poly.pdbx_seq_one_letter_code
_entity_poly.pdbx_strand_id
1 'polypeptide(L)'
;MAAEKLTTGRLVQILVVMAVLITAFIWRTLEHNEPATMVKCSVVVGACSVSLNAETIEIKTENQDDNSRVLVVNSVYEPGELRLLGDPEIVITSQKIMKSAGEKSAYIYALPDDVKYESTQKWILIIDRDQLVINF
;
A
#
# COMPACT_ATOMS: atom_id res chain seq x y z
N MET A 1 4.99 -37.77 -32.12
CA MET A 1 4.10 -38.69 -31.36
C MET A 1 2.76 -38.66 -32.07
N ALA A 2 2.15 -39.82 -32.35
CA ALA A 2 0.89 -39.89 -33.10
C ALA A 2 -0.13 -38.95 -32.45
N ALA A 3 -0.58 -37.95 -33.21
CA ALA A 3 -1.70 -37.12 -32.80
C ALA A 3 -2.90 -38.06 -32.69
N GLU A 4 -3.17 -38.54 -31.48
CA GLU A 4 -4.35 -39.31 -31.14
C GLU A 4 -5.54 -38.59 -31.79
N LYS A 5 -6.38 -39.34 -32.53
CA LYS A 5 -7.59 -38.77 -33.12
C LYS A 5 -8.41 -38.19 -31.96
N LEU A 6 -8.32 -36.87 -31.76
CA LEU A 6 -9.13 -36.15 -30.80
C LEU A 6 -10.58 -36.38 -31.23
N THR A 7 -11.26 -37.27 -30.52
CA THR A 7 -12.70 -37.41 -30.66
C THR A 7 -13.30 -36.05 -30.34
N THR A 8 -14.22 -35.60 -31.19
CA THR A 8 -14.79 -34.24 -31.12
C THR A 8 -15.27 -33.87 -29.71
N GLY A 9 -15.78 -34.85 -28.95
CA GLY A 9 -16.16 -34.67 -27.55
C GLY A 9 -15.01 -34.29 -26.62
N ARG A 10 -13.82 -34.90 -26.75
CA ARG A 10 -12.64 -34.55 -25.94
C ARG A 10 -12.09 -33.18 -26.30
N LEU A 11 -12.18 -32.80 -27.57
CA LEU A 11 -11.77 -31.47 -28.03
C LEU A 11 -12.63 -30.37 -27.41
N VAL A 12 -13.96 -30.53 -27.42
CA VAL A 12 -14.88 -29.57 -26.81
C VAL A 12 -14.61 -29.44 -25.31
N GLN A 13 -14.40 -30.54 -24.60
CA GLN A 13 -14.09 -30.53 -23.18
C GLN A 13 -12.83 -29.71 -22.88
N ILE A 14 -11.76 -29.92 -23.65
CA ILE A 14 -10.51 -29.16 -23.49
C ILE A 14 -10.75 -27.68 -23.73
N LEU A 15 -11.47 -27.31 -24.79
CA LEU A 15 -11.76 -25.90 -25.10
C LEU A 15 -12.57 -25.22 -24.00
N VAL A 16 -13.57 -25.90 -23.43
CA VAL A 16 -14.36 -25.38 -22.32
C VAL A 16 -13.49 -25.13 -21.09
N VAL A 17 -12.65 -26.12 -20.72
CA VAL A 17 -11.74 -25.96 -19.58
C VAL A 17 -10.73 -24.83 -19.84
N MET A 18 -10.18 -24.73 -21.05
CA MET A 18 -9.27 -23.66 -21.44
C MET A 18 -9.93 -22.28 -21.32
N ALA A 19 -11.17 -22.14 -21.78
CA ALA A 19 -11.92 -20.89 -21.70
C ALA A 19 -12.18 -20.48 -20.24
N VAL A 20 -12.54 -21.43 -19.37
CA VAL A 20 -12.74 -21.17 -17.93
C VAL A 20 -11.43 -20.70 -17.28
N LEU A 21 -10.31 -21.38 -17.56
CA LEU A 21 -9.00 -21.01 -17.02
C LEU A 21 -8.55 -19.64 -17.50
N ILE A 22 -8.72 -19.32 -18.79
CA ILE A 22 -8.39 -17.99 -19.33
C ILE A 22 -9.23 -16.93 -18.66
N THR A 23 -10.55 -17.15 -18.51
CA THR A 23 -11.45 -16.16 -17.91
C THR A 23 -11.08 -15.90 -16.44
N ALA A 24 -10.82 -16.95 -15.66
CA ALA A 24 -10.36 -16.83 -14.29
C ALA A 24 -9.01 -16.09 -14.19
N PHE A 25 -8.09 -16.38 -15.11
CA PHE A 25 -6.78 -15.74 -15.16
C PHE A 25 -6.87 -14.25 -15.54
N ILE A 26 -7.69 -13.90 -16.53
CA ILE A 26 -7.95 -12.50 -16.92
C ILE A 26 -8.60 -11.74 -15.77
N TRP A 27 -9.59 -12.33 -15.09
CA TRP A 27 -10.22 -11.73 -13.92
C TRP A 27 -9.20 -11.43 -12.82
N ARG A 28 -8.34 -12.41 -12.49
CA ARG A 28 -7.24 -12.21 -11.54
C ARG A 28 -6.29 -11.12 -12.03
N THR A 29 -5.94 -11.06 -13.30
CA THR A 29 -4.96 -10.11 -13.86
C THR A 29 -5.47 -8.68 -13.84
N LEU A 30 -6.75 -8.45 -14.14
CA LEU A 30 -7.36 -7.11 -14.07
C LEU A 30 -7.41 -6.57 -12.63
N GLU A 31 -7.74 -7.41 -11.65
CA GLU A 31 -7.73 -7.02 -10.23
C GLU A 31 -6.34 -6.58 -9.73
N HIS A 32 -5.24 -7.10 -10.31
CA HIS A 32 -3.88 -6.75 -9.89
C HIS A 32 -3.26 -5.59 -10.68
N ASN A 33 -3.90 -5.15 -11.76
CA ASN A 33 -3.37 -4.12 -12.66
C ASN A 33 -3.92 -2.72 -12.40
N GLU A 34 -4.71 -2.53 -11.34
CA GLU A 34 -4.98 -1.17 -10.87
C GLU A 34 -3.63 -0.54 -10.50
N PRO A 35 -3.23 0.55 -11.18
CA PRO A 35 -1.97 1.17 -10.88
C PRO A 35 -2.09 1.71 -9.46
N ALA A 36 -1.41 1.09 -8.50
CA ALA A 36 -1.17 1.68 -7.20
C ALA A 36 -0.63 3.08 -7.48
N THR A 37 -1.44 4.12 -7.26
CA THR A 37 -1.02 5.46 -7.66
C THR A 37 0.14 5.81 -6.76
N MET A 38 1.33 5.98 -7.34
CA MET A 38 2.51 6.35 -6.57
C MET A 38 2.38 7.83 -6.22
N VAL A 39 1.83 8.11 -5.04
CA VAL A 39 1.67 9.48 -4.58
C VAL A 39 2.86 9.88 -3.72
N LYS A 40 3.57 10.93 -4.14
CA LYS A 40 4.71 11.47 -3.39
C LYS A 40 4.22 12.47 -2.35
N CYS A 41 4.61 12.25 -1.11
CA CYS A 41 4.29 13.08 0.02
C CYS A 41 5.60 13.61 0.64
N SER A 42 5.85 14.91 0.54
CA SER A 42 7.07 15.53 1.09
C SER A 42 6.72 16.27 2.38
N VAL A 43 7.27 15.80 3.50
CA VAL A 43 6.98 16.32 4.85
C VAL A 43 7.92 17.49 5.16
N VAL A 44 7.91 18.53 4.31
CA VAL A 44 8.84 19.69 4.44
C VAL A 44 8.55 20.55 5.67
N VAL A 45 7.31 20.54 6.18
CA VAL A 45 6.87 21.39 7.32
C VAL A 45 6.14 20.55 8.36
N GLY A 46 6.63 19.32 8.63
CA GLY A 46 6.05 18.43 9.65
C GLY A 46 4.64 17.90 9.34
N ALA A 47 4.06 18.26 8.20
CA ALA A 47 2.78 17.75 7.73
C ALA A 47 2.74 17.66 6.20
N CYS A 48 1.94 16.74 5.69
CA CYS A 48 1.68 16.53 4.27
C CYS A 48 0.24 16.01 4.09
N SER A 49 -0.48 16.57 3.14
CA SER A 49 -1.85 16.15 2.82
C SER A 49 -1.91 15.56 1.42
N VAL A 50 -2.48 14.37 1.30
CA VAL A 50 -2.61 13.64 0.03
C VAL A 50 -4.08 13.34 -0.23
N SER A 51 -4.56 13.61 -1.44
CA SER A 51 -5.91 13.20 -1.85
C SER A 51 -5.88 11.81 -2.50
N LEU A 52 -6.45 10.81 -1.84
CA LEU A 52 -6.67 9.46 -2.38
C LEU A 52 -8.18 9.23 -2.54
N ASN A 53 -8.63 8.73 -3.70
CA ASN A 53 -10.04 8.37 -3.95
C ASN A 53 -11.09 9.42 -3.49
N ALA A 54 -10.81 10.71 -3.74
CA ALA A 54 -11.62 11.86 -3.32
C ALA A 54 -11.66 12.16 -1.81
N GLU A 55 -10.83 11.48 -1.02
CA GLU A 55 -10.61 11.77 0.40
C GLU A 55 -9.21 12.34 0.65
N THR A 56 -9.12 13.34 1.52
CA THR A 56 -7.83 13.91 1.93
C THR A 56 -7.30 13.19 3.17
N ILE A 57 -6.18 12.51 3.00
CA ILE A 57 -5.38 11.90 4.07
C ILE A 57 -4.39 12.94 4.57
N GLU A 58 -4.32 13.12 5.89
CA GLU A 58 -3.35 14.01 6.53
C GLU A 58 -2.29 13.18 7.24
N ILE A 59 -1.04 13.40 6.86
CA ILE A 59 0.14 12.78 7.46
C ILE A 59 0.88 13.87 8.22
N LYS A 60 1.15 13.67 9.51
CA LYS A 60 1.85 14.62 10.38
C LYS A 60 2.97 13.91 11.12
N THR A 61 4.07 14.60 11.36
CA THR A 61 5.16 14.14 12.21
C THR A 61 5.09 14.91 13.52
N GLU A 62 4.97 14.20 14.62
CA GLU A 62 4.93 14.77 15.97
C GLU A 62 6.12 14.26 16.78
N ASN A 63 6.69 15.10 17.64
CA ASN A 63 7.68 14.66 18.62
C ASN A 63 6.93 14.27 19.89
N GLN A 64 7.10 13.05 20.36
CA GLN A 64 6.59 12.60 21.64
C GLN A 64 7.49 13.11 22.77
N ASP A 65 6.96 13.19 24.00
CA ASP A 65 7.65 13.71 25.19
C ASP A 65 9.03 13.08 25.47
N ASP A 66 9.29 11.86 24.97
CA ASP A 66 10.54 11.13 25.15
C ASP A 66 11.59 11.40 24.04
N ASN A 67 11.44 12.49 23.28
CA ASN A 67 12.26 12.84 22.11
C ASN A 67 12.16 11.84 20.94
N SER A 68 11.27 10.84 21.02
CA SER A 68 10.94 9.95 19.92
C SER A 68 10.04 10.67 18.90
N ARG A 69 10.27 10.40 17.62
CA ARG A 69 9.42 10.91 16.53
C ARG A 69 8.30 9.93 16.24
N VAL A 70 7.10 10.42 15.99
CA VAL A 70 5.98 9.59 15.56
C VAL A 70 5.35 10.16 14.29
N LEU A 71 4.98 9.27 13.39
CA LEU A 71 4.20 9.61 12.20
C LEU A 71 2.72 9.32 12.49
N VAL A 72 1.88 10.33 12.41
CA VAL A 72 0.44 10.25 12.59
C VAL A 72 -0.23 10.34 11.23
N VAL A 73 -0.96 9.30 10.84
CA VAL A 73 -1.71 9.22 9.59
C VAL A 73 -3.19 9.25 9.91
N ASN A 74 -3.89 10.30 9.47
CA ASN A 74 -5.34 10.43 9.60
C ASN A 74 -6.01 10.02 8.29
N SER A 75 -6.72 8.89 8.32
CA SER A 75 -7.34 8.28 7.15
C SER A 75 -8.64 7.56 7.56
N VAL A 76 -9.64 7.51 6.66
CA VAL A 76 -10.79 6.58 6.80
C VAL A 76 -10.36 5.15 6.51
N TYR A 77 -9.43 4.94 5.58
CA TYR A 77 -8.87 3.62 5.26
C TYR A 77 -7.81 3.20 6.28
N GLU A 78 -7.76 1.89 6.56
CA GLU A 78 -6.72 1.30 7.40
C GLU A 78 -5.39 1.24 6.63
N PRO A 79 -4.37 1.99 7.06
CA PRO A 79 -3.07 1.97 6.43
C PRO A 79 -2.30 0.69 6.83
N GLY A 80 -1.51 0.18 5.91
CA GLY A 80 -0.65 -0.98 6.13
C GLY A 80 0.63 -0.65 6.90
N GLU A 81 1.64 -1.48 6.71
CA GLU A 81 2.97 -1.29 7.30
C GLU A 81 3.71 -0.14 6.63
N LEU A 82 4.44 0.64 7.43
CA LEU A 82 5.39 1.64 6.96
C LEU A 82 6.74 0.95 6.74
N ARG A 83 7.26 1.03 5.52
CA ARG A 83 8.51 0.36 5.12
C ARG A 83 9.56 1.36 4.70
N LEU A 84 10.74 1.27 5.26
CA LEU A 84 11.91 1.99 4.76
C LEU A 84 12.62 1.12 3.72
N LEU A 85 12.68 1.58 2.48
CA LEU A 85 13.50 0.96 1.45
C LEU A 85 14.97 1.32 1.69
N GLY A 86 15.67 0.45 2.44
CA GLY A 86 17.09 0.55 2.76
C GLY A 86 17.71 -0.84 2.93
N ASP A 87 19.02 -0.88 3.20
CA ASP A 87 19.72 -2.08 3.65
C ASP A 87 20.27 -1.78 5.06
N PRO A 88 19.63 -2.28 6.13
CA PRO A 88 18.50 -3.22 6.17
C PRO A 88 17.11 -2.58 5.89
N GLU A 89 16.13 -3.38 5.46
CA GLU A 89 14.72 -2.98 5.37
C GLU A 89 14.12 -2.86 6.77
N ILE A 90 13.50 -1.71 7.08
CA ILE A 90 12.85 -1.47 8.37
C ILE A 90 11.34 -1.46 8.15
N VAL A 91 10.62 -2.28 8.91
CA VAL A 91 9.15 -2.40 8.85
C VAL A 91 8.55 -1.96 10.18
N ILE A 92 7.64 -0.99 10.12
CA ILE A 92 6.98 -0.40 11.29
C ILE A 92 5.46 -0.59 11.15
N THR A 93 4.86 -1.21 12.16
CA THR A 93 3.41 -1.40 12.24
C THR A 93 2.77 -0.20 12.94
N SER A 94 1.61 0.23 12.45
CA SER A 94 0.84 1.28 13.13
C SER A 94 0.15 0.75 14.38
N GLN A 95 -0.01 1.64 15.35
CA GLN A 95 -0.98 1.50 16.41
C GLN A 95 -2.18 2.40 16.09
N LYS A 96 -3.37 1.80 15.99
CA LYS A 96 -4.62 2.54 15.78
C LYS A 96 -5.03 3.21 17.08
N ILE A 97 -5.18 4.53 17.04
CA ILE A 97 -5.74 5.31 18.15
C ILE A 97 -7.14 5.76 17.75
N MET A 98 -8.14 5.36 18.54
CA MET A 98 -9.52 5.72 18.24
C MET A 98 -9.78 7.20 18.55
N LYS A 99 -10.23 7.91 17.50
CA LYS A 99 -10.79 9.27 17.41
C LYS A 99 -9.80 10.43 17.26
N SER A 100 -9.54 10.78 16.01
CA SER A 100 -9.37 12.17 15.57
C SER A 100 -10.71 12.64 14.96
N ALA A 101 -11.08 13.90 15.13
CA ALA A 101 -12.42 14.43 14.85
C ALA A 101 -13.11 13.90 13.56
N GLY A 102 -14.17 13.08 13.68
CA GLY A 102 -15.02 12.62 12.58
C GLY A 102 -14.98 11.11 12.30
N GLU A 103 -15.15 10.73 11.02
CA GLU A 103 -15.10 9.33 10.51
C GLU A 103 -13.65 8.81 10.32
N LYS A 104 -12.65 9.70 10.43
CA LYS A 104 -11.23 9.39 10.26
C LYS A 104 -10.64 8.75 11.52
N SER A 105 -9.82 7.72 11.32
CA SER A 105 -9.01 7.13 12.39
C SER A 105 -7.57 7.65 12.33
N ALA A 106 -6.96 7.84 13.49
CA ALA A 106 -5.55 8.21 13.59
C ALA A 106 -4.70 6.94 13.78
N TYR A 107 -3.70 6.77 12.94
CA TYR A 107 -2.75 5.66 12.98
C TYR A 107 -1.36 6.19 13.29
N ILE A 108 -0.73 5.69 14.35
CA ILE A 108 0.57 6.16 14.81
C ILE A 108 1.64 5.13 14.49
N TYR A 109 2.72 5.59 13.84
CA TYR A 109 3.93 4.80 13.61
C TYR A 109 5.06 5.40 14.45
N ALA A 110 5.68 4.59 15.30
CA ALA A 110 6.85 4.98 16.06
C ALA A 110 8.08 4.99 15.14
N LEU A 111 8.65 6.16 14.89
CA LEU A 111 9.78 6.32 14.00
C LEU A 111 11.09 6.06 14.76
N PRO A 112 11.97 5.14 14.28
CA PRO A 112 13.24 4.81 14.93
C PRO A 112 14.22 5.99 14.93
N ASP A 113 14.85 6.28 16.08
CA ASP A 113 15.80 7.40 16.21
C ASP A 113 17.16 7.14 15.55
N ASP A 114 17.49 5.88 15.29
CA ASP A 114 18.74 5.45 14.64
C ASP A 114 18.73 5.68 13.12
N VAL A 115 17.57 6.03 12.54
CA VAL A 115 17.43 6.30 11.11
C VAL A 115 17.62 7.79 10.83
N LYS A 116 18.56 8.11 9.94
CA LYS A 116 18.68 9.47 9.39
C LYS A 116 17.61 9.69 8.34
N TYR A 117 16.56 10.40 8.71
CA TYR A 117 15.47 10.89 7.84
C TYR A 117 15.94 11.95 6.82
N GLU A 118 17.05 11.71 6.13
CA GLU A 118 17.53 12.57 5.04
C GLU A 118 16.82 12.23 3.72
N SER A 119 16.73 13.22 2.84
CA SER A 119 15.87 13.27 1.63
C SER A 119 16.08 12.17 0.57
N THR A 120 17.07 11.29 0.75
CA THR A 120 17.36 10.19 -0.18
C THR A 120 16.65 8.89 0.17
N GLN A 121 16.17 8.76 1.42
CA GLN A 121 15.48 7.57 1.90
C GLN A 121 14.00 7.60 1.53
N LYS A 122 13.53 6.52 0.89
CA LYS A 122 12.14 6.39 0.45
C LYS A 122 11.38 5.56 1.46
N TRP A 123 10.45 6.19 2.14
CA TRP A 123 9.49 5.49 2.98
C TRP A 123 8.26 5.16 2.17
N ILE A 124 7.81 3.91 2.22
CA ILE A 124 6.63 3.44 1.53
C ILE A 124 5.56 3.13 2.55
N LEU A 125 4.39 3.71 2.35
CA LEU A 125 3.18 3.40 3.09
C LEU A 125 2.10 2.97 2.11
N ILE A 126 1.47 1.84 2.35
CA ILE A 126 0.35 1.36 1.52
C ILE A 126 -0.94 1.72 2.24
N ILE A 127 -1.85 2.42 1.56
CA ILE A 127 -3.18 2.75 2.09
C ILE A 127 -4.21 2.29 1.04
N ASP A 128 -5.12 1.41 1.44
CA ASP A 128 -6.07 0.76 0.55
C ASP A 128 -5.35 0.05 -0.63
N ARG A 129 -5.34 0.66 -1.83
CA ARG A 129 -4.66 0.14 -3.03
C ARG A 129 -3.50 1.03 -3.50
N ASP A 130 -3.27 2.16 -2.85
CA ASP A 130 -2.29 3.16 -3.27
C ASP A 130 -0.97 3.08 -2.49
N GLN A 131 0.12 3.36 -3.19
CA GLN A 131 1.46 3.40 -2.61
C GLN A 131 1.88 4.86 -2.40
N LEU A 132 2.03 5.25 -1.14
CA LEU A 132 2.49 6.57 -0.75
C LEU A 132 4.00 6.52 -0.51
N VAL A 133 4.73 7.31 -1.27
CA VAL A 133 6.17 7.52 -1.05
C VAL A 133 6.34 8.77 -0.20
N ILE A 134 6.71 8.57 1.06
CA ILE A 134 6.95 9.62 2.04
C ILE A 134 8.43 9.99 2.00
N ASN A 135 8.72 11.26 1.75
CA ASN A 135 10.06 11.83 1.85
C ASN A 135 10.05 12.83 3.02
N PHE A 136 10.99 12.63 3.95
CA PHE A 136 11.22 13.53 5.08
C PHE A 136 12.22 14.64 4.72
#